data_AF-A0A5D3CRT1-F1
#
_entry.id   AF-A0A5D3CRT1-F1
#
_cell.length_a   1.000
_cell.length_b   1.000
_cell.length_c   1.000
_cell.angle_alpha   90.00
_cell.angle_beta   90.00
_cell.angle_gamma   90.00
#
_symmetry.space_group_name_H-M   'P 1'
#
loop_
_entity.id
_entity.type
_entity.pdbx_description
1 polymer ?
#
loop_
_entity_poly.entity_id
_entity_poly.type
_entity_poly.pdbx_seq_one_letter_code
_entity_poly.pdbx_strand_id
1 'polypeptide(L)'
;MYSSAFFMSDHDGRVFRESFFSCDIFMDVVVDALCNVVSASPAKAATAIVLQAERELQPWIAKDDDQGQKMWRINQRIIKLIVELMRNHETPESLVILASASDLLLRATDGMLVDGEACTLPQLELLEVTARAVKPVLEWGESGLSIADGLSNLLKCRLPATVRCLSHPSAHVRALSTSVLRDILHTSSIKSSSKSVNINGIYPSYQYFSSGIIDWKADIEKCLGWEVRSQLASGQSTQFLQAAAKELSCSISL
;
A
#
# COMPACT_ATOMS: atom_id res chain seq x y z
N MET A 1 -17.25 -29.19 2.37
CA MET A 1 -18.65 -29.45 1.93
C MET A 1 -19.16 -28.12 1.38
N TYR A 2 -19.19 -27.85 0.07
CA TYR A 2 -19.62 -28.68 -1.05
C TYR A 2 -18.58 -28.71 -2.18
N SER A 3 -18.34 -29.90 -2.74
CA SER A 3 -17.57 -30.13 -3.96
C SER A 3 -18.56 -30.47 -5.06
N SER A 4 -18.66 -29.62 -6.08
CA SER A 4 -19.39 -29.93 -7.30
C SER A 4 -18.41 -30.53 -8.29
N ALA A 5 -18.34 -31.86 -8.37
CA ALA A 5 -17.55 -32.55 -9.38
C ALA A 5 -18.29 -32.53 -10.72
N PHE A 6 -17.75 -31.81 -11.70
CA PHE A 6 -18.24 -31.86 -13.08
C PHE A 6 -17.61 -33.08 -13.77
N PHE A 7 -18.44 -34.06 -14.12
CA PHE A 7 -18.03 -35.21 -14.93
C PHE A 7 -18.39 -34.94 -16.38
N MET A 8 -17.39 -34.87 -17.25
CA MET A 8 -17.60 -34.89 -18.70
C MET A 8 -17.05 -36.22 -19.23
N SER A 9 -17.92 -37.02 -19.84
CA SER A 9 -17.56 -38.32 -20.43
C SER A 9 -17.38 -38.14 -21.92
N ASP A 10 -16.29 -38.67 -22.46
CA ASP A 10 -16.10 -38.77 -23.90
C ASP A 10 -16.73 -40.06 -24.46
N HIS A 11 -16.88 -40.15 -25.78
CA HIS A 11 -17.63 -41.21 -26.49
C HIS A 11 -17.15 -42.67 -26.26
N ASP A 12 -16.05 -42.86 -25.51
CA ASP A 12 -15.42 -44.16 -25.18
C ASP A 12 -15.46 -44.51 -23.67
N GLY A 13 -16.22 -43.79 -22.85
CA GLY A 13 -16.52 -44.20 -21.46
C GLY A 13 -15.34 -44.16 -20.47
N ARG A 14 -14.23 -43.49 -20.80
CA ARG A 14 -13.13 -43.23 -19.84
C ARG A 14 -13.41 -41.96 -19.03
N VAL A 15 -13.61 -42.14 -17.73
CA VAL A 15 -13.68 -41.05 -16.74
C VAL A 15 -12.26 -40.55 -16.47
N PHE A 16 -11.90 -39.36 -16.97
CA PHE A 16 -10.67 -38.68 -16.57
C PHE A 16 -10.88 -38.04 -15.19
N ARG A 17 -10.15 -38.53 -14.19
CA ARG A 17 -10.14 -37.95 -12.84
C ARG A 17 -8.70 -37.74 -12.38
N GLU A 18 -7.91 -36.95 -13.10
CA GLU A 18 -6.52 -36.73 -12.69
C GLU A 18 -5.91 -35.54 -13.45
N SER A 19 -5.87 -34.37 -12.82
CA SER A 19 -4.86 -33.31 -13.06
C SER A 19 -5.13 -32.03 -12.25
N PHE A 20 -6.38 -31.74 -11.89
CA PHE A 20 -6.70 -30.54 -11.09
C PHE A 20 -6.33 -30.68 -9.61
N PHE A 21 -6.71 -31.79 -8.96
CA PHE A 21 -6.43 -32.01 -7.53
C PHE A 21 -4.93 -32.07 -7.18
N SER A 22 -4.09 -32.56 -8.10
CA SER A 22 -2.65 -32.68 -7.84
C SER A 22 -1.92 -31.34 -7.93
N CYS A 23 -2.45 -30.39 -8.72
CA CYS A 23 -1.85 -29.06 -8.86
C CYS A 23 -2.14 -28.21 -7.63
N ASP A 24 -3.37 -28.28 -7.09
CA ASP A 24 -3.77 -27.55 -5.89
C ASP A 24 -3.01 -28.06 -4.65
N ILE A 25 -2.90 -29.39 -4.47
CA ILE A 25 -2.14 -29.98 -3.36
C ILE A 25 -0.65 -29.62 -3.46
N PHE A 26 -0.08 -29.59 -4.67
CA PHE A 26 1.32 -29.21 -4.85
C PHE A 26 1.55 -27.72 -4.57
N MET A 27 0.62 -26.85 -4.96
CA MET A 27 0.66 -25.43 -4.64
C MET A 27 0.56 -25.19 -3.13
N ASP A 28 -0.33 -25.88 -2.44
CA ASP A 28 -0.47 -25.78 -0.98
C ASP A 28 0.84 -26.18 -0.26
N VAL A 29 1.48 -27.28 -0.68
CA VAL A 29 2.76 -27.72 -0.11
C VAL A 29 3.89 -26.71 -0.37
N VAL A 30 3.93 -26.10 -1.56
CA VAL A 30 4.93 -25.07 -1.89
C VAL A 30 4.70 -23.80 -1.07
N VAL A 31 3.44 -23.38 -0.91
CA VAL A 31 3.07 -22.23 -0.08
C VAL A 31 3.45 -22.49 1.37
N ASP A 32 3.10 -23.65 1.93
CA ASP A 32 3.46 -24.02 3.29
C ASP A 32 4.97 -24.05 3.50
N ALA A 33 5.73 -24.61 2.54
CA ALA A 33 7.19 -24.61 2.60
C ALA A 33 7.77 -23.18 2.57
N LEU A 34 7.23 -22.30 1.72
CA LEU A 34 7.64 -20.89 1.67
C LEU A 34 7.28 -20.14 2.95
N CYS A 35 6.08 -20.36 3.49
CA CYS A 35 5.66 -19.81 4.79
C CYS A 35 6.63 -20.24 5.90
N ASN A 36 6.99 -21.53 5.95
CA ASN A 36 7.97 -22.04 6.91
C ASN A 36 9.35 -21.39 6.75
N VAL A 37 9.81 -21.14 5.52
CA VAL A 37 11.08 -20.43 5.26
C VAL A 37 11.00 -18.97 5.73
N VAL A 38 9.89 -18.27 5.44
CA VAL A 38 9.66 -16.89 5.88
C VAL A 38 9.63 -16.84 7.41
N SER A 39 8.93 -17.76 8.07
CA SER A 39 8.89 -17.86 9.53
C SER A 39 10.25 -18.20 10.15
N ALA A 40 11.05 -19.07 9.51
CA ALA A 40 12.36 -19.48 10.01
C ALA A 40 13.44 -18.40 9.81
N SER A 41 13.33 -17.57 8.76
CA SER A 41 14.28 -16.49 8.51
C SER A 41 13.62 -15.25 7.88
N PRO A 42 12.84 -14.49 8.68
CA PRO A 42 12.07 -13.35 8.18
C PRO A 42 12.93 -12.29 7.53
N ALA A 43 14.07 -11.96 8.16
CA ALA A 43 15.01 -10.98 7.62
C ALA A 43 15.57 -11.39 6.24
N LYS A 44 16.01 -12.64 6.07
CA LYS A 44 16.55 -13.12 4.78
C LYS A 44 15.48 -13.15 3.70
N ALA A 45 14.27 -13.57 4.07
CA ALA A 45 13.12 -13.56 3.15
C ALA A 45 12.78 -12.14 2.71
N ALA A 46 12.69 -11.18 3.64
CA ALA A 46 12.45 -9.78 3.34
C ALA A 46 13.55 -9.18 2.44
N THR A 47 14.83 -9.45 2.74
CA THR A 47 15.95 -8.99 1.87
C THR A 47 15.85 -9.56 0.46
N ALA A 48 15.59 -10.86 0.32
CA ALA A 48 15.46 -11.49 -0.99
C ALA A 48 14.28 -10.90 -1.78
N ILE A 49 13.16 -10.64 -1.10
CA ILE A 49 11.96 -10.06 -1.72
C ILE A 49 12.22 -8.61 -2.14
N VAL A 50 12.87 -7.79 -1.31
CA VAL A 50 13.26 -6.42 -1.69
C VAL A 50 14.17 -6.43 -2.92
N LEU A 51 15.23 -7.24 -2.92
CA LEU A 51 16.15 -7.31 -4.05
C LEU A 51 15.47 -7.77 -5.34
N GLN A 52 14.56 -8.75 -5.24
CA GLN A 52 13.81 -9.23 -6.40
C GLN A 52 12.81 -8.18 -6.88
N ALA A 53 12.09 -7.52 -5.96
CA ALA A 53 11.15 -6.46 -6.28
C ALA A 53 11.85 -5.26 -6.93
N GLU A 54 13.04 -4.87 -6.46
CA GLU A 54 13.83 -3.81 -7.08
C GLU A 54 14.18 -4.11 -8.54
N ARG A 55 14.48 -5.37 -8.85
CA ARG A 55 14.83 -5.83 -10.19
C ARG A 55 13.62 -5.97 -11.11
N GLU A 56 12.49 -6.46 -10.58
CA GLU A 56 11.33 -6.83 -11.39
C GLU A 56 10.28 -5.73 -11.49
N LEU A 57 10.15 -4.86 -10.49
CA LEU A 57 9.16 -3.80 -10.48
C LEU A 57 9.38 -2.87 -11.67
N GLN A 58 8.41 -2.84 -12.57
CA GLN A 58 8.42 -1.98 -13.74
C GLN A 58 7.69 -0.67 -13.43
N PRO A 59 7.94 0.41 -14.18
CA PRO A 59 7.12 1.61 -14.10
C PRO A 59 5.63 1.28 -14.35
N TRP A 60 4.74 1.96 -13.62
CA TRP A 60 3.28 1.79 -13.76
C TRP A 60 2.73 2.36 -15.07
N ILE A 61 3.55 3.06 -15.84
CA ILE A 61 3.20 3.65 -17.13
C ILE A 61 3.44 2.61 -18.22
N ALA A 62 2.38 2.05 -18.78
CA ALA A 62 2.44 1.10 -19.87
C ALA A 62 1.51 1.48 -21.02
N LYS A 63 1.83 1.03 -22.24
CA LYS A 63 0.90 1.06 -23.38
C LYS A 63 -0.18 0.01 -23.16
N ASP A 64 -1.36 0.22 -23.73
CA ASP A 64 -2.45 -0.77 -23.71
C ASP A 64 -2.19 -1.90 -24.73
N ASP A 65 -1.11 -2.64 -24.49
CA ASP A 65 -0.69 -3.83 -25.23
C ASP A 65 -0.49 -5.02 -24.27
N ASP A 66 -0.34 -6.23 -24.83
CA ASP A 66 -0.15 -7.45 -24.04
C ASP A 66 1.06 -7.38 -23.10
N GLN A 67 2.10 -6.64 -23.50
CA GLN A 67 3.28 -6.41 -22.70
C GLN A 67 2.96 -5.52 -21.49
N GLY A 68 2.20 -4.46 -21.69
CA GLY A 68 1.68 -3.58 -20.63
C GLY A 68 0.83 -4.34 -19.61
N GLN A 69 -0.10 -5.17 -20.09
CA GLN A 69 -0.89 -6.02 -19.19
C GLN A 69 -0.03 -7.01 -18.41
N LYS A 70 1.01 -7.58 -19.02
CA LYS A 70 1.94 -8.48 -18.33
C LYS A 70 2.73 -7.75 -17.25
N MET A 71 3.27 -6.57 -17.55
CA MET A 71 3.98 -5.72 -16.58
C MET A 71 3.07 -5.36 -15.40
N TRP A 72 1.83 -4.98 -15.68
CA TRP A 72 0.83 -4.67 -14.66
C TRP A 72 0.58 -5.82 -13.69
N ARG A 73 0.37 -7.04 -14.21
CA ARG A 73 0.16 -8.24 -13.38
C ARG A 73 1.37 -8.54 -12.51
N ILE A 74 2.59 -8.31 -13.00
CA ILE A 74 3.82 -8.50 -12.23
C ILE A 74 3.88 -7.46 -11.10
N ASN A 75 3.69 -6.18 -11.40
CA ASN A 75 3.70 -5.12 -10.40
C ASN A 75 2.66 -5.35 -9.30
N GLN A 76 1.42 -5.74 -9.66
CA GLN A 76 0.39 -6.07 -8.68
C GLN A 76 0.78 -7.23 -7.76
N ARG A 77 1.44 -8.26 -8.29
CA ARG A 77 1.92 -9.41 -7.49
C ARG A 77 3.03 -8.99 -6.54
N ILE A 78 3.99 -8.20 -7.01
CA ILE A 78 5.08 -7.66 -6.17
C ILE A 78 4.51 -6.83 -5.02
N ILE A 79 3.57 -5.93 -5.31
CA ILE A 79 2.93 -5.12 -4.26
C ILE A 79 2.22 -6.00 -3.24
N LYS A 80 1.41 -6.98 -3.68
CA LYS A 80 0.71 -7.86 -2.75
C LYS A 80 1.68 -8.61 -1.83
N LEU A 81 2.81 -9.07 -2.36
CA LEU A 81 3.85 -9.70 -1.53
C LEU A 81 4.44 -8.73 -0.49
N ILE A 82 4.74 -7.49 -0.90
CA ILE A 82 5.23 -6.45 0.02
C ILE A 82 4.19 -6.17 1.11
N VAL A 83 2.91 -6.04 0.73
CA VAL A 83 1.78 -5.81 1.64
C VAL A 83 1.70 -6.90 2.69
N GLU A 84 1.73 -8.17 2.28
CA GLU A 84 1.65 -9.30 3.21
C GLU A 84 2.84 -9.33 4.18
N LEU A 85 4.06 -9.02 3.71
CA LEU A 85 5.22 -8.91 4.61
C LEU A 85 5.09 -7.75 5.60
N MET A 86 4.60 -6.58 5.16
CA MET A 86 4.43 -5.41 6.03
C MET A 86 3.33 -5.62 7.08
N ARG A 87 2.29 -6.42 6.77
CA ARG A 87 1.24 -6.82 7.72
C ARG A 87 1.76 -7.73 8.83
N ASN A 88 2.82 -8.48 8.57
CA ASN A 88 3.39 -9.39 9.55
C ASN A 88 4.25 -8.64 10.58
N HIS A 89 3.57 -7.98 11.51
CA HIS A 89 4.18 -7.23 12.61
C HIS A 89 4.89 -8.11 13.66
N GLU A 90 4.77 -9.44 13.58
CA GLU A 90 5.49 -10.37 14.46
C GLU A 90 7.00 -10.41 14.15
N THR A 91 7.41 -9.87 12.99
CA THR A 91 8.80 -9.88 12.52
C THR A 91 9.31 -8.45 12.27
N PRO A 92 9.75 -7.72 13.32
CA PRO A 92 10.17 -6.33 13.19
C PRO A 92 11.32 -6.15 12.20
N GLU A 93 12.19 -7.16 12.03
CA GLU A 93 13.29 -7.15 11.07
C GLU A 93 12.81 -7.04 9.62
N SER A 94 11.72 -7.74 9.28
CA SER A 94 11.11 -7.68 7.95
C SER A 94 10.60 -6.26 7.66
N LEU A 95 9.97 -5.65 8.66
CA LEU A 95 9.46 -4.30 8.57
C LEU A 95 10.59 -3.27 8.43
N VAL A 96 11.68 -3.40 9.20
CA VAL A 96 12.88 -2.56 9.07
C VAL A 96 13.42 -2.62 7.64
N ILE A 97 13.60 -3.82 7.09
CA ILE A 97 14.17 -4.02 5.75
C ILE A 97 13.29 -3.37 4.68
N LEU A 98 11.97 -3.60 4.72
CA LEU A 98 11.04 -3.05 3.75
C LEU A 98 10.92 -1.53 3.87
N ALA A 99 10.77 -1.02 5.09
CA ALA A 99 10.63 0.42 5.34
C ALA A 99 11.92 1.19 5.03
N SER A 100 13.08 0.53 5.10
CA SER A 100 14.36 1.10 4.67
C SER A 100 14.49 1.16 3.15
N ALA A 101 13.75 0.33 2.40
CA ALA A 101 13.70 0.36 0.94
C ALA A 101 12.71 1.44 0.42
N SER A 102 12.88 2.68 0.87
CA SER A 102 11.95 3.78 0.62
C SER A 102 11.75 4.09 -0.87
N ASP A 103 12.81 4.00 -1.69
CA ASP A 103 12.72 4.14 -3.15
C ASP A 103 11.81 3.08 -3.78
N LEU A 104 11.97 1.81 -3.37
CA LEU A 104 11.13 0.71 -3.84
C LEU A 104 9.66 0.97 -3.49
N LEU A 105 9.37 1.37 -2.24
CA LEU A 105 8.00 1.66 -1.80
C LEU A 105 7.41 2.88 -2.53
N LEU A 106 8.22 3.91 -2.80
CA LEU A 106 7.81 5.06 -3.61
C LEU A 106 7.47 4.64 -5.03
N ARG A 107 8.30 3.83 -5.69
CA ARG A 107 8.03 3.27 -7.03
C ARG A 107 6.84 2.33 -7.05
N ALA A 108 6.65 1.53 -6.01
CA ALA A 108 5.53 0.63 -5.88
C ALA A 108 4.22 1.41 -5.79
N THR A 109 4.22 2.52 -5.05
CA THR A 109 3.06 3.42 -4.97
C THR A 109 3.02 4.46 -6.09
N ASP A 110 3.94 4.38 -7.05
CA ASP A 110 3.99 5.34 -8.15
C ASP A 110 2.95 5.05 -9.21
N GLY A 111 2.38 6.11 -9.79
CA GLY A 111 1.40 5.97 -10.86
C GLY A 111 0.06 6.64 -10.56
N MET A 112 -0.25 7.65 -11.35
CA MET A 112 -1.34 7.60 -12.34
C MET A 112 -0.71 8.05 -13.66
N LEU A 113 -0.98 7.50 -14.85
CA LEU A 113 -2.25 7.44 -15.57
C LEU A 113 -2.16 6.26 -16.56
N VAL A 114 -2.94 5.20 -16.35
CA VAL A 114 -3.26 4.26 -17.45
C VAL A 114 -4.76 4.32 -17.74
N ASP A 115 -5.61 4.51 -16.70
CA ASP A 115 -7.07 4.67 -16.86
C ASP A 115 -7.65 5.94 -16.20
N GLY A 116 -6.80 6.88 -15.74
CA GLY A 116 -7.26 8.07 -15.02
C GLY A 116 -7.65 7.86 -13.55
N GLU A 117 -7.50 6.63 -13.02
CA GLU A 117 -7.73 6.30 -11.60
C GLU A 117 -6.60 6.78 -10.69
N ALA A 118 -6.93 7.23 -9.47
CA ALA A 118 -6.00 7.88 -8.56
C ALA A 118 -4.94 6.98 -7.91
N CYS A 119 -5.34 5.77 -7.56
CA CYS A 119 -4.49 4.70 -7.08
C CYS A 119 -5.16 3.38 -7.46
N THR A 120 -4.36 2.37 -7.77
CA THR A 120 -4.86 1.00 -7.88
C THR A 120 -5.18 0.42 -6.50
N LEU A 121 -6.03 -0.61 -6.46
CA LEU A 121 -6.36 -1.27 -5.19
C LEU A 121 -5.11 -1.79 -4.44
N PRO A 122 -4.15 -2.50 -5.07
CA PRO A 122 -2.94 -2.93 -4.38
C PRO A 122 -2.09 -1.77 -3.85
N GLN A 123 -2.04 -0.64 -4.55
CA GLN A 123 -1.33 0.54 -4.06
C GLN A 123 -1.99 1.13 -2.80
N LEU A 124 -3.32 1.16 -2.74
CA LEU A 124 -4.03 1.58 -1.53
C LEU A 124 -3.83 0.60 -0.37
N GLU A 125 -3.78 -0.71 -0.63
CA GLU A 125 -3.45 -1.71 0.38
C GLU A 125 -2.03 -1.48 0.94
N LEU A 126 -1.07 -1.17 0.07
CA LEU A 126 0.30 -0.83 0.47
C LEU A 126 0.35 0.45 1.31
N LEU A 127 -0.42 1.47 0.95
CA LEU A 127 -0.53 2.71 1.73
C LEU A 127 -1.16 2.47 3.09
N GLU A 128 -2.15 1.59 3.19
CA GLU A 128 -2.79 1.24 4.46
C GLU A 128 -1.80 0.58 5.42
N VAL A 129 -1.10 -0.46 4.97
CA VAL A 129 -0.12 -1.16 5.81
C VAL A 129 1.06 -0.26 6.16
N THR A 130 1.42 0.65 5.26
CA THR A 130 2.43 1.69 5.53
C THR A 130 1.97 2.64 6.64
N ALA A 131 0.73 3.15 6.57
CA ALA A 131 0.17 4.02 7.60
C ALA A 131 0.12 3.35 8.97
N ARG A 132 -0.27 2.06 9.01
CA ARG A 132 -0.31 1.27 10.24
C ARG A 132 1.08 0.99 10.80
N ALA A 133 2.09 0.83 9.95
CA ALA A 133 3.46 0.55 10.36
C ALA A 133 4.16 1.74 11.02
N VAL A 134 3.76 2.99 10.75
CA VAL A 134 4.42 4.18 11.31
C VAL A 134 4.43 4.14 12.84
N LYS A 135 3.30 3.79 13.48
CA LYS A 135 3.19 3.81 14.94
C LYS A 135 4.11 2.77 15.62
N PRO A 136 4.05 1.47 15.29
CA PRO A 136 4.97 0.48 15.86
C PRO A 136 6.45 0.85 15.66
N VAL A 137 6.80 1.43 14.51
CA VAL A 137 8.18 1.86 14.24
C VAL A 137 8.59 3.03 15.14
N LEU A 138 7.69 3.99 15.41
CA LEU A 138 7.96 5.08 16.36
C LEU A 138 8.18 4.58 17.79
N GLU A 139 7.54 3.47 18.17
CA GLU A 139 7.72 2.85 19.49
C GLU A 139 9.13 2.25 19.68
N TRP A 140 9.92 2.09 18.61
CA TRP A 140 11.33 1.68 18.68
C TRP A 140 12.29 2.82 19.09
N GLY A 141 11.76 4.02 19.39
CA GLY A 141 12.54 5.17 19.85
C GLY A 141 13.45 5.75 18.76
N GLU A 142 14.65 6.20 19.14
CA GLU A 142 15.60 6.87 18.22
C GLU A 142 15.96 5.99 17.02
N SER A 143 16.04 4.67 17.22
CA SER A 143 16.38 3.70 16.17
C SER A 143 15.32 3.59 15.07
N GLY A 144 14.05 3.87 15.39
CA GLY A 144 12.94 3.83 14.44
C GLY A 144 12.63 5.18 13.78
N LEU A 145 13.22 6.29 14.25
CA LEU A 145 12.81 7.62 13.80
C LEU A 145 13.04 7.84 12.31
N SER A 146 14.21 7.46 11.78
CA SER A 146 14.52 7.60 10.35
C SER A 146 13.60 6.76 9.46
N ILE A 147 13.22 5.57 9.96
CA ILE A 147 12.31 4.65 9.27
C ILE A 147 10.90 5.22 9.27
N ALA A 148 10.42 5.69 10.43
CA ALA A 148 9.11 6.33 10.56
C ALA A 148 9.00 7.60 9.70
N ASP A 149 10.07 8.39 9.62
CA ASP A 149 10.14 9.56 8.74
C ASP A 149 10.07 9.14 7.27
N GLY A 150 10.76 8.08 6.85
CA GLY A 150 10.67 7.52 5.50
C GLY A 150 9.25 7.08 5.13
N LEU A 151 8.58 6.32 6.01
CA LEU A 151 7.20 5.89 5.82
C LEU A 151 6.24 7.09 5.79
N SER A 152 6.43 8.06 6.69
CA SER A 152 5.61 9.28 6.74
C SER A 152 5.77 10.12 5.48
N ASN A 153 6.98 10.23 4.94
CA ASN A 153 7.24 10.92 3.68
C ASN A 153 6.54 10.25 2.49
N LEU A 154 6.53 8.91 2.44
CA LEU A 154 5.78 8.19 1.42
C LEU A 154 4.29 8.52 1.50
N LEU A 155 3.68 8.41 2.69
CA LEU A 155 2.26 8.72 2.91
C LEU A 155 1.96 10.16 2.51
N LYS A 156 2.87 11.09 2.83
CA LYS A 156 2.75 12.51 2.52
C LYS A 156 2.74 12.75 1.02
N CYS A 157 3.63 12.09 0.27
CA CYS A 157 3.69 12.15 -1.18
C CYS A 157 2.43 11.60 -1.86
N ARG A 158 1.77 10.59 -1.24
CA ARG A 158 0.59 9.93 -1.81
C ARG A 158 -0.74 10.43 -1.24
N LEU A 159 -0.71 11.41 -0.35
CA LEU A 159 -1.90 11.96 0.29
C LEU A 159 -2.92 12.54 -0.71
N PRO A 160 -2.53 13.35 -1.73
CA PRO A 160 -3.51 13.88 -2.67
C PRO A 160 -4.21 12.80 -3.49
N ALA A 161 -3.45 11.78 -3.93
CA ALA A 161 -4.00 10.65 -4.68
C ALA A 161 -4.94 9.79 -3.82
N THR A 162 -4.60 9.58 -2.55
CA THR A 162 -5.44 8.88 -1.57
C THR A 162 -6.75 9.63 -1.33
N VAL A 163 -6.70 10.97 -1.18
CA VAL A 163 -7.90 11.80 -1.03
C VAL A 163 -8.77 11.76 -2.29
N ARG A 164 -8.17 11.81 -3.48
CA ARG A 164 -8.91 11.68 -4.75
C ARG A 164 -9.64 10.34 -4.87
N CYS A 165 -9.11 9.26 -4.29
CA CYS A 165 -9.79 7.96 -4.23
C CYS A 165 -11.11 8.00 -3.44
N LEU A 166 -11.36 9.01 -2.59
CA LEU A 166 -12.65 9.17 -1.91
C LEU A 166 -13.80 9.51 -2.87
N SER A 167 -13.48 10.09 -4.03
CA SER A 167 -14.44 10.39 -5.11
C SER A 167 -14.65 9.19 -6.04
N HIS A 168 -13.98 8.07 -5.81
CA HIS A 168 -13.96 6.94 -6.74
C HIS A 168 -15.33 6.24 -6.85
N PRO A 169 -15.76 5.74 -8.03
CA PRO A 169 -17.03 5.03 -8.18
C PRO A 169 -17.13 3.75 -7.34
N SER A 170 -16.03 3.01 -7.20
CA SER A 170 -15.97 1.80 -6.37
C SER A 170 -16.05 2.13 -4.87
N ALA A 171 -17.08 1.59 -4.21
CA ALA A 171 -17.26 1.72 -2.76
C ALA A 171 -16.09 1.12 -1.97
N HIS A 172 -15.49 0.05 -2.49
CA HIS A 172 -14.35 -0.60 -1.83
C HIS A 172 -13.11 0.32 -1.82
N VAL A 173 -12.82 0.97 -2.94
CA VAL A 173 -11.72 1.94 -3.05
C VAL A 173 -11.93 3.11 -2.08
N ARG A 174 -13.16 3.64 -1.98
CA ARG A 174 -13.49 4.70 -1.02
C ARG A 174 -13.32 4.25 0.43
N ALA A 175 -13.79 3.06 0.78
CA ALA A 175 -13.67 2.54 2.14
C ALA A 175 -12.20 2.36 2.54
N LEU A 176 -11.38 1.81 1.63
CA LEU A 176 -9.95 1.61 1.87
C LEU A 176 -9.19 2.94 1.96
N SER A 177 -9.48 3.91 1.08
CA SER A 177 -8.83 5.23 1.18
C SER A 177 -9.22 5.97 2.47
N THR A 178 -10.47 5.88 2.92
CA THR A 178 -10.87 6.38 4.25
C THR A 178 -10.10 5.67 5.37
N SER A 179 -9.89 4.36 5.28
CA SER A 179 -9.09 3.58 6.23
C SER A 179 -7.65 4.10 6.32
N VAL A 180 -6.99 4.28 5.16
CA VAL A 180 -5.63 4.85 5.07
C VAL A 180 -5.56 6.22 5.75
N LEU A 181 -6.49 7.12 5.44
CA LEU A 181 -6.51 8.47 6.01
C LEU A 181 -6.74 8.46 7.53
N ARG A 182 -7.58 7.53 8.01
CA ARG A 182 -7.82 7.35 9.44
C ARG A 182 -6.55 6.87 10.16
N ASP A 183 -5.87 5.88 9.59
CA ASP A 183 -4.62 5.36 10.13
C ASP A 183 -3.53 6.44 10.16
N ILE A 184 -3.43 7.27 9.11
CA ILE A 184 -2.56 8.45 9.08
C ILE A 184 -2.88 9.41 10.24
N LEU A 185 -4.15 9.76 10.46
CA LEU A 185 -4.55 10.64 11.58
C LEU A 185 -4.19 10.06 12.95
N HIS A 186 -4.28 8.75 13.11
CA HIS A 186 -3.86 8.08 14.34
C HIS A 186 -2.36 8.21 14.62
N THR A 187 -1.51 8.34 13.59
CA THR A 187 -0.07 8.58 13.77
C THR A 187 0.21 9.97 14.37
N SER A 188 -0.53 11.02 13.97
CA SER A 188 -0.35 12.38 14.49
C SER A 188 -0.70 12.53 15.97
N SER A 189 -1.68 11.77 16.47
CA SER A 189 -2.16 11.89 17.85
C SER A 189 -1.11 11.55 18.91
N ILE A 190 -0.03 10.86 18.53
CA ILE A 190 0.98 10.32 19.45
C ILE A 190 2.15 11.30 19.62
N LYS A 191 2.36 12.24 18.69
CA LYS A 191 3.55 13.13 18.65
C LYS A 191 3.49 14.33 19.61
N SER A 192 2.58 14.32 20.60
CA SER A 192 2.41 15.42 21.56
C SER A 192 3.51 15.54 22.64
N SER A 193 4.52 14.66 22.71
CA SER A 193 5.49 14.71 23.83
C SER A 193 6.99 14.63 23.51
N SER A 194 7.44 14.59 22.24
CA SER A 194 8.88 14.57 21.94
C SER A 194 9.37 15.95 21.50
N LYS A 195 10.20 16.58 22.34
CA LYS A 195 10.89 17.85 22.07
C LYS A 195 11.69 17.74 20.76
N SER A 196 11.53 18.75 19.89
CA SER A 196 12.32 18.91 18.67
C SER A 196 13.82 18.98 18.98
N VAL A 197 14.60 18.05 18.46
CA VAL A 197 16.07 18.16 18.42
C VAL A 197 16.47 18.55 17.01
N ASN A 198 17.12 19.70 16.91
CA ASN A 198 17.61 20.29 15.67
C ASN A 198 18.94 19.62 15.31
N ILE A 199 18.98 18.79 14.26
CA ILE A 199 20.22 18.16 13.78
C ILE A 199 20.57 18.74 12.41
N ASN A 200 21.52 19.67 12.43
CA ASN A 200 22.28 20.07 11.24
C ASN A 200 23.20 18.90 10.83
N GLY A 201 22.85 18.19 9.76
CA GLY A 201 23.68 17.14 9.16
C GLY A 201 23.67 17.23 7.64
N ILE A 202 24.85 17.38 7.04
CA ILE A 202 25.09 17.53 5.60
C ILE A 202 25.05 16.13 4.95
N TYR A 203 23.93 15.77 4.31
CA TYR A 203 23.84 14.68 3.34
C TYR A 203 22.89 15.09 2.19
N PRO A 204 23.29 14.98 0.91
CA PRO A 204 22.39 15.28 -0.19
C PRO A 204 21.55 14.03 -0.51
N SER A 205 20.37 13.95 0.09
CA SER A 205 19.34 12.98 -0.31
C SER A 205 17.98 13.66 -0.25
N TYR A 206 17.32 13.73 -1.41
CA TYR A 206 15.95 14.16 -1.70
C TYR A 206 15.18 14.80 -0.52
N GLN A 207 15.46 16.07 -0.24
CA GLN A 207 14.63 16.91 0.62
C GLN A 207 13.31 17.20 -0.10
N TYR A 208 12.29 16.36 0.10
CA TYR A 208 10.93 16.74 -0.28
C TYR A 208 10.12 17.30 0.90
N PHE A 209 10.42 16.94 2.15
CA PHE A 209 9.79 17.56 3.31
C PHE A 209 10.76 17.61 4.49
N SER A 210 11.13 18.82 4.92
CA SER A 210 11.87 19.01 6.18
C SER A 210 11.10 18.36 7.33
N SER A 211 11.84 17.82 8.31
CA SER A 211 11.39 17.20 9.58
C SER A 211 10.66 18.20 10.51
N GLY A 212 9.76 19.01 9.96
CA GLY A 212 8.72 19.70 10.70
C GLY A 212 7.69 18.69 11.16
N ILE A 213 7.04 18.98 12.28
CA ILE A 213 5.88 18.22 12.76
C ILE A 213 4.86 18.20 11.61
N ILE A 214 4.64 17.04 11.00
CA ILE A 214 3.62 16.87 9.95
C ILE A 214 2.26 17.02 10.64
N ASP A 215 1.57 18.11 10.32
CA ASP A 215 0.18 18.30 10.73
C ASP A 215 -0.72 17.54 9.77
N TRP A 216 -0.81 16.23 10.00
CA TRP A 216 -1.63 15.33 9.19
C TRP A 216 -3.07 15.80 9.06
N LYS A 217 -3.62 16.38 10.13
CA LYS A 217 -5.00 16.88 10.09
C LYS A 217 -5.11 18.06 9.12
N ALA A 218 -4.29 19.10 9.29
CA ALA A 218 -4.32 20.25 8.39
C ALA A 218 -4.04 19.87 6.93
N ASP A 219 -3.13 18.92 6.72
CA ASP A 219 -2.76 18.44 5.40
C ASP A 219 -3.88 17.67 4.70
N ILE A 220 -4.59 16.81 5.43
CA ILE A 220 -5.76 16.09 4.94
C ILE A 220 -6.89 17.07 4.63
N GLU A 221 -7.18 18.01 5.53
CA GLU A 221 -8.21 19.03 5.35
C GLU A 221 -7.95 19.90 4.11
N LYS A 222 -6.69 20.27 3.89
CA LYS A 222 -6.24 21.01 2.70
C LYS A 222 -6.46 20.20 1.41
N CYS A 223 -6.08 18.92 1.41
CA CYS A 223 -6.28 18.05 0.25
C CYS A 223 -7.77 17.82 -0.04
N LEU A 224 -8.59 17.60 1.01
CA LEU A 224 -10.05 17.50 0.89
C LEU A 224 -10.66 18.76 0.28
N GLY A 225 -10.23 19.95 0.73
CA GLY A 225 -10.70 21.21 0.17
C GLY A 225 -10.35 21.37 -1.32
N TRP A 226 -9.14 20.98 -1.73
CA TRP A 226 -8.75 20.98 -3.15
C TRP A 226 -9.56 20.00 -3.99
N GLU A 227 -9.77 18.78 -3.51
CA GLU A 227 -10.53 17.76 -4.23
C GLU A 227 -12.00 18.17 -4.36
N VAL A 228 -12.62 18.72 -3.31
CA VAL A 228 -13.99 19.26 -3.37
C VAL A 228 -14.11 20.36 -4.42
N ARG A 229 -13.16 21.30 -4.47
CA ARG A 229 -13.14 22.35 -5.51
C ARG A 229 -12.97 21.76 -6.92
N SER A 230 -12.15 20.73 -7.08
CA SER A 230 -11.96 20.02 -8.35
C SER A 230 -13.25 19.33 -8.83
N GLN A 231 -13.96 18.66 -7.93
CA GLN A 231 -15.24 18.02 -8.21
C GLN A 231 -16.31 19.05 -8.60
N LEU A 232 -16.42 20.15 -7.85
CA LEU A 232 -17.37 21.24 -8.16
C LEU A 232 -17.08 21.90 -9.50
N ALA A 233 -15.82 22.19 -9.81
CA ALA A 233 -15.41 22.74 -11.10
C ALA A 233 -15.73 21.79 -12.26
N SER A 234 -15.74 20.48 -12.00
CA SER A 234 -16.10 19.43 -12.98
C SER A 234 -17.60 19.11 -13.00
N GLY A 235 -18.42 19.79 -12.18
CA GLY A 235 -19.86 19.53 -12.06
C GLY A 235 -20.22 18.21 -11.38
N GLN A 236 -19.29 17.59 -10.65
CA GLN A 236 -19.47 16.30 -9.99
C GLN A 236 -19.94 16.46 -8.53
N SER A 237 -20.54 15.40 -7.99
CA SER A 237 -21.04 15.38 -6.60
C SER A 237 -19.91 15.30 -5.59
N THR A 238 -20.02 16.09 -4.51
CA THR A 238 -19.06 16.11 -3.40
C THR A 238 -19.53 15.28 -2.19
N GLN A 239 -20.64 14.56 -2.32
CA GLN A 239 -21.27 13.84 -1.19
C GLN A 239 -20.32 12.82 -0.54
N PHE A 240 -19.56 12.07 -1.34
CA PHE A 240 -18.61 11.09 -0.79
C PHE A 240 -17.46 11.76 -0.01
N LEU A 241 -16.96 12.89 -0.50
CA LEU A 241 -15.92 13.68 0.19
C LEU A 241 -16.44 14.25 1.50
N GLN A 242 -17.67 14.78 1.52
CA GLN A 242 -18.30 15.29 2.74
C GLN A 242 -18.54 14.20 3.78
N ALA A 243 -19.00 13.02 3.34
CA ALA A 243 -19.20 11.87 4.22
C ALA A 243 -17.88 11.39 4.83
N ALA A 244 -16.83 11.25 4.00
CA ALA A 244 -15.49 10.86 4.47
C ALA A 244 -14.89 11.90 5.43
N ALA A 245 -15.01 13.20 5.13
CA ALA A 245 -14.53 14.25 6.01
C ALA A 245 -15.20 14.21 7.38
N LYS A 246 -16.52 13.97 7.41
CA LYS A 246 -17.28 13.80 8.66
C LYS A 246 -16.78 12.59 9.45
N GLU A 247 -16.56 11.45 8.78
CA GLU A 247 -16.05 10.23 9.41
C GLU A 247 -14.64 10.43 10.00
N LEU A 248 -13.78 11.15 9.29
CA LEU A 248 -12.41 11.47 9.71
C LEU A 248 -12.33 12.62 10.73
N SER A 249 -13.47 13.25 11.08
CA SER A 249 -13.51 14.46 11.92
C SER A 249 -12.65 15.62 11.38
N CYS A 250 -12.60 15.72 10.04
CA CYS A 250 -11.92 16.76 9.27
C CYS A 250 -12.91 17.83 8.82
N SER A 251 -12.46 19.08 8.83
CA SER A 251 -13.18 20.22 8.27
C SER A 251 -12.81 20.43 6.80
N ILE A 252 -13.80 20.71 5.96
CA ILE A 252 -13.58 21.06 4.55
C ILE A 252 -13.56 22.58 4.46
N SER A 253 -12.40 23.14 4.11
CA SER A 253 -12.29 24.56 3.75
C SER A 253 -12.63 24.74 2.27
N LEU A 254 -13.80 25.31 2.02
CA LEU A 254 -14.26 25.70 0.67
C LEU A 254 -13.56 26.96 0.19
#